data_AF-A0A6S7GGZ7-F1
#
_entry.id   AF-A0A6S7GGZ7-F1
#
_cell.length_a   1.000
_cell.length_b   1.000
_cell.length_c   1.000
_cell.angle_alpha   90.00
_cell.angle_beta   90.00
_cell.angle_gamma   90.00
#
_symmetry.space_group_name_H-M   'P 1'
#
loop_
_entity.id
_entity.type
_entity.pdbx_description
1 polymer ?
#
loop_
_entity_poly.entity_id
_entity_poly.type
_entity_poly.pdbx_seq_one_letter_code
_entity_poly.pdbx_strand_id
1 'polypeptide(L)'
;MALTAAERQRRRREKLKQQGKYEEYKSHHREIAQKSRDKKKDMLENLSQQRREIFQREQREATRKRVAKCKALKKEKEKESVVTPPFVSAVAFSRATAKRALKNALPKSPRRRKAVHRKLYESELDGSSISSSTDSPKRSDALSDELVELVQTFYQRDDIS
;
A
#
# COMPACT_ATOMS: atom_id res chain seq x y z
N MET A 1 -6.49 4.56 4.25
CA MET A 1 -5.23 4.23 3.54
C MET A 1 -4.17 3.97 4.59
N ALA A 2 -3.47 2.84 4.52
CA ALA A 2 -2.37 2.56 5.44
C ALA A 2 -1.20 3.52 5.15
N LEU A 3 -0.62 4.11 6.20
CA LEU A 3 0.53 5.00 6.05
C LEU A 3 1.73 4.24 5.51
N THR A 4 2.51 4.88 4.64
CA THR A 4 3.76 4.31 4.15
C THR A 4 4.81 4.21 5.26
N ALA A 5 5.84 3.38 5.08
CA ALA A 5 6.93 3.27 6.05
C ALA A 5 7.63 4.61 6.31
N ALA A 6 7.81 5.43 5.25
CA ALA A 6 8.39 6.76 5.35
C ALA A 6 7.51 7.71 6.17
N GLU A 7 6.19 7.70 5.94
CA GLU A 7 5.23 8.51 6.70
C GLU A 7 5.18 8.09 8.18
N ARG A 8 5.20 6.79 8.47
CA ARG A 8 5.28 6.28 9.86
C ARG A 8 6.55 6.75 10.54
N GLN A 9 7.69 6.69 9.85
CA GLN A 9 8.96 7.15 10.39
C GLN A 9 8.95 8.67 10.63
N ARG A 10 8.39 9.45 9.70
CA ARG A 10 8.24 10.91 9.85
C ARG A 10 7.41 11.25 11.09
N ARG A 11 6.22 10.66 11.23
CA ARG A 11 5.35 10.88 12.41
C ARG A 11 6.05 10.50 13.72
N ARG A 12 6.80 9.40 13.73
CA ARG A 12 7.60 9.00 14.90
C ARG A 12 8.64 10.06 15.27
N ARG A 13 9.36 10.61 14.29
CA ARG A 13 10.34 11.69 14.52
C ARG A 13 9.67 12.96 15.04
N GLU A 14 8.53 13.34 14.48
CA GLU A 14 7.74 14.49 14.94
C GLU A 14 7.28 14.30 16.40
N LYS A 15 6.80 13.10 16.76
CA LYS A 15 6.45 12.76 18.15
C LYS A 15 7.66 12.86 19.10
N LEU A 16 8.83 12.37 18.68
CA LEU A 16 10.06 12.47 19.48
C LEU A 16 10.50 13.93 19.67
N LYS A 17 10.30 14.80 18.67
CA LYS A 17 10.57 16.24 18.78
C LYS A 17 9.64 16.91 19.79
N GLN A 18 8.33 16.61 19.71
CA GLN A 18 7.34 17.12 20.67
C GLN A 18 7.65 16.71 22.11
N GLN A 19 8.25 15.53 22.30
CA GLN A 19 8.64 15.01 23.60
C GLN A 19 10.04 15.47 24.06
N GLY A 20 10.78 16.27 23.27
CA GLY A 20 12.17 16.66 23.57
C GLY A 20 13.22 15.55 23.42
N LYS A 21 12.83 14.31 23.12
CA LYS A 21 13.70 13.11 23.04
C LYS A 21 14.38 12.91 21.69
N TYR A 22 14.24 13.85 20.77
CA TYR A 22 14.75 13.68 19.41
C TYR A 22 16.28 13.67 19.34
N GLU A 23 16.96 14.47 20.17
CA GLU A 23 18.43 14.50 20.18
C GLU A 23 19.03 13.22 20.76
N GLU A 24 18.43 12.63 21.81
CA GLU A 24 18.82 11.30 22.33
C GLU A 24 18.64 10.20 21.26
N TYR A 25 17.51 10.22 20.55
CA TYR A 25 17.28 9.27 19.46
C TYR A 25 18.36 9.38 18.37
N LYS A 26 18.79 10.61 18.05
CA LYS A 26 19.79 10.91 17.03
C LYS A 26 21.20 10.53 17.48
N SER A 27 21.57 10.81 18.73
CA SER A 27 22.86 10.43 19.31
C SER A 27 22.99 8.92 19.37
N HIS A 28 21.97 8.22 19.88
CA HIS A 28 21.93 6.76 19.92
C HIS A 28 22.05 6.13 18.52
N HIS A 29 21.37 6.69 17.52
CA HIS A 29 21.52 6.22 16.14
C HIS A 29 22.94 6.40 15.58
N ARG A 30 23.58 7.54 15.90
CA ARG A 30 24.96 7.81 15.51
C ARG A 30 25.92 6.82 16.17
N GLU A 31 25.72 6.55 17.45
CA GLU A 31 26.55 5.62 18.21
C GLU A 31 26.45 4.19 17.65
N ILE A 32 25.23 3.70 17.37
CA ILE A 32 25.04 2.39 16.73
C ILE A 32 25.74 2.35 15.35
N ALA A 33 25.59 3.41 14.56
CA ALA A 33 26.24 3.48 13.25
C ALA A 33 27.77 3.47 13.39
N GLN A 34 28.32 4.16 14.38
CA GLN A 34 29.75 4.19 14.66
C GLN A 34 30.25 2.81 15.10
N LYS A 35 29.62 2.20 16.10
CA LYS A 35 29.94 0.83 16.55
C LYS A 35 29.91 -0.19 15.40
N SER A 36 28.96 -0.06 14.48
CA SER A 36 28.90 -0.93 13.30
C SER A 36 30.05 -0.70 12.33
N ARG A 37 30.52 0.55 12.17
CA ARG A 37 31.68 0.87 11.33
C ARG A 37 32.96 0.35 11.96
N ASP A 38 33.12 0.56 13.26
CA ASP A 38 34.30 0.12 14.02
C ASP A 38 34.39 -1.42 13.98
N LYS A 39 33.30 -2.13 14.27
CA LYS A 39 33.25 -3.60 14.11
C LYS A 39 33.64 -4.07 12.71
N LYS A 40 33.21 -3.35 11.67
CA LYS A 40 33.57 -3.68 10.28
C LYS A 40 35.06 -3.42 10.03
N LYS A 41 35.60 -2.34 10.58
CA LYS A 41 37.01 -1.98 10.49
C LYS A 41 37.87 -3.04 11.20
N ASP A 42 37.55 -3.39 12.44
CA ASP A 42 38.26 -4.39 13.23
C ASP A 42 38.22 -5.77 12.54
N MET A 43 37.06 -6.16 12.02
CA MET A 43 36.92 -7.41 11.27
C MET A 43 37.81 -7.41 10.02
N LEU A 44 37.87 -6.29 9.28
CA LEU A 44 38.76 -6.19 8.14
C LEU A 44 40.23 -6.20 8.59
N GLU A 45 40.61 -5.44 9.60
CA GLU A 45 41.99 -5.36 10.11
C GLU A 45 42.52 -6.74 10.57
N ASN A 46 41.67 -7.55 11.21
CA ASN A 46 42.01 -8.88 11.70
C ASN A 46 41.98 -9.98 10.63
N LEU A 47 41.45 -9.70 9.43
CA LEU A 47 41.48 -10.66 8.32
C LEU A 47 42.77 -10.57 7.52
N SER A 48 43.30 -11.72 7.11
CA SER A 48 44.38 -11.79 6.11
C SER A 48 43.93 -11.19 4.77
N GLN A 49 44.87 -10.67 3.99
CA GLN A 49 44.59 -10.02 2.70
C GLN A 49 43.74 -10.91 1.77
N GLN A 50 44.09 -12.20 1.65
CA GLN A 50 43.33 -13.17 0.86
C GLN A 50 41.87 -13.29 1.32
N ARG A 51 41.62 -13.35 2.64
CA ARG A 51 40.25 -13.43 3.16
C ARG A 51 39.47 -12.13 2.97
N ARG A 52 40.13 -10.96 3.04
CA ARG A 52 39.51 -9.67 2.73
C ARG A 52 39.04 -9.62 1.28
N GLU A 53 39.84 -10.12 0.35
CA GLU A 53 39.49 -10.16 -1.08
C GLU A 53 38.28 -11.06 -1.34
N ILE A 54 38.25 -12.24 -0.74
CA ILE A 54 37.10 -13.17 -0.82
C ILE A 54 35.85 -12.49 -0.28
N PHE A 55 35.92 -11.90 0.92
CA PHE A 55 34.79 -11.20 1.54
C PHE A 55 34.28 -10.03 0.68
N GLN A 56 35.20 -9.25 0.08
CA GLN A 56 34.81 -8.16 -0.83
C GLN A 56 34.14 -8.69 -2.11
N ARG A 57 34.62 -9.81 -2.67
CA ARG A 57 34.01 -10.45 -3.85
C ARG A 57 32.59 -10.92 -3.53
N GLU A 58 32.40 -11.59 -2.40
CA GLU A 58 31.08 -12.04 -1.93
C GLU A 58 30.10 -10.87 -1.73
N GLN A 59 30.55 -9.76 -1.11
CA GLN A 59 29.72 -8.56 -0.95
C GLN A 59 29.30 -7.96 -2.30
N ARG A 60 30.22 -7.91 -3.28
CA ARG A 60 29.92 -7.41 -4.62
C ARG A 60 28.89 -8.30 -5.31
N GLU A 61 29.04 -9.61 -5.24
CA GLU A 61 28.09 -10.56 -5.82
C GLU A 61 26.71 -10.48 -5.17
N ALA A 62 26.65 -10.45 -3.83
CA ALA A 62 25.39 -10.29 -3.10
C ALA A 62 24.67 -8.99 -3.50
N THR A 63 25.44 -7.89 -3.67
CA THR A 63 24.90 -6.61 -4.12
C THR A 63 24.35 -6.70 -5.54
N ARG A 64 25.09 -7.34 -6.46
CA ARG A 64 24.64 -7.57 -7.85
C ARG A 64 23.34 -8.38 -7.88
N LYS A 65 23.27 -9.49 -7.14
CA LYS A 65 22.07 -10.33 -7.03
C LYS A 65 20.87 -9.54 -6.50
N ARG A 66 21.06 -8.75 -5.45
CA ARG A 66 20.00 -7.88 -4.89
C ARG A 66 19.49 -6.86 -5.92
N VAL A 67 20.40 -6.17 -6.61
CA VAL A 67 20.03 -5.17 -7.64
C VAL A 67 19.28 -5.82 -8.79
N ALA A 68 19.76 -6.97 -9.29
CA ALA A 68 19.08 -7.72 -10.34
C ALA A 68 17.64 -8.11 -9.93
N LYS A 69 17.47 -8.63 -8.71
CA LYS A 69 16.16 -8.95 -8.14
C LYS A 69 15.24 -7.73 -8.08
N CYS A 70 15.73 -6.59 -7.58
CA CYS A 70 14.94 -5.36 -7.55
C CYS A 70 14.55 -4.86 -8.94
N LYS A 71 15.44 -4.99 -9.94
CA LYS A 71 15.13 -4.63 -11.33
C LYS A 71 14.07 -5.56 -11.93
N ALA A 72 14.17 -6.87 -11.70
CA ALA A 72 13.18 -7.84 -12.16
C ALA A 72 11.78 -7.51 -11.59
N LEU A 73 11.68 -7.32 -10.27
CA LEU A 73 10.41 -6.97 -9.61
C LEU A 73 9.81 -5.64 -10.12
N LYS A 74 10.65 -4.66 -10.50
CA LYS A 74 10.16 -3.42 -11.11
C LYS A 74 9.59 -3.66 -12.51
N LYS A 75 10.30 -4.42 -13.34
CA LYS A 75 9.83 -4.78 -14.69
C LYS A 75 8.54 -5.60 -14.66
N GLU A 76 8.39 -6.52 -13.70
CA GLU A 76 7.15 -7.27 -13.51
C GLU A 76 5.97 -6.35 -13.19
N LYS A 77 6.15 -5.41 -12.25
CA LYS A 77 5.12 -4.40 -11.94
C LYS A 77 4.78 -3.49 -13.11
N GLU A 78 5.77 -3.10 -13.91
CA GLU A 78 5.55 -2.30 -15.11
C GLU A 78 4.78 -3.09 -16.19
N LYS A 79 5.05 -4.40 -16.34
CA LYS A 79 4.28 -5.26 -17.25
C LYS A 79 2.85 -5.52 -16.78
N GLU A 80 2.63 -5.62 -15.47
CA GLU A 80 1.27 -5.69 -14.87
C GLU A 80 0.47 -4.38 -15.06
N SER A 81 1.15 -3.25 -15.28
CA SER A 81 0.50 -1.93 -15.40
C SER A 81 -0.16 -1.64 -16.76
N VAL A 82 -0.08 -2.57 -17.73
CA VAL A 82 -0.58 -2.34 -19.10
C VAL A 82 -2.12 -2.40 -19.20
N VAL A 83 -2.84 -2.86 -18.18
CA VAL A 83 -4.33 -2.96 -18.21
C VAL A 83 -5.01 -2.35 -16.98
N THR A 84 -4.30 -1.58 -16.14
CA THR A 84 -4.96 -0.87 -15.04
C THR A 84 -5.24 0.58 -15.44
N PRO A 85 -6.52 1.02 -15.48
CA PRO A 85 -6.82 2.41 -15.73
C PRO A 85 -6.13 3.29 -14.68
N PRO A 86 -5.72 4.53 -15.03
CA PRO A 86 -4.93 5.41 -14.15
C PRO A 86 -5.60 5.75 -12.81
N PHE A 87 -6.87 5.38 -12.65
CA PHE A 87 -7.64 5.56 -11.43
C PHE A 87 -8.31 4.25 -11.02
N VAL A 88 -8.16 3.92 -9.74
CA VAL A 88 -8.70 2.69 -9.11
C VAL A 88 -10.23 2.59 -9.18
N SER A 89 -10.93 3.70 -9.45
CA SER A 89 -12.40 3.71 -9.64
C SER A 89 -12.89 4.96 -10.36
N ALA A 90 -14.09 4.90 -10.93
CA ALA A 90 -14.80 6.06 -11.49
C ALA A 90 -14.88 7.25 -10.51
N VAL A 91 -15.03 6.96 -9.21
CA VAL A 91 -15.09 7.99 -8.15
C VAL A 91 -13.72 8.67 -7.96
N ALA A 92 -12.61 7.94 -8.11
CA ALA A 92 -11.27 8.50 -8.00
C ALA A 92 -10.94 9.40 -9.21
N PHE A 93 -11.25 8.92 -10.42
CA PHE A 93 -11.12 9.71 -11.65
C PHE A 93 -11.89 11.02 -11.58
N SER A 94 -13.19 10.91 -11.34
CA SER A 94 -14.07 12.07 -11.28
C SER A 94 -13.74 13.04 -10.14
N ARG A 95 -13.11 12.60 -9.05
CA ARG A 95 -12.59 13.52 -8.00
C ARG A 95 -11.32 14.25 -8.42
N ALA A 96 -10.50 13.63 -9.28
CA ALA A 96 -9.27 14.21 -9.79
C ALA A 96 -9.53 15.17 -10.97
N THR A 97 -10.49 14.83 -11.84
CA THR A 97 -10.90 15.66 -12.98
C THR A 97 -11.91 16.73 -12.61
N ALA A 98 -12.72 16.52 -11.55
CA ALA A 98 -13.59 17.56 -11.01
C ALA A 98 -12.77 18.71 -10.42
N LYS A 99 -12.66 19.80 -11.19
CA LYS A 99 -12.36 21.13 -10.65
C LYS A 99 -13.28 21.37 -9.43
N ARG A 100 -12.75 22.02 -8.39
CA ARG A 100 -13.39 22.26 -7.07
C ARG A 100 -14.89 22.62 -7.13
N ALA A 101 -15.36 23.24 -8.22
CA ALA A 101 -16.74 23.57 -8.53
C ALA A 101 -17.70 22.36 -8.62
N LEU A 102 -17.26 21.20 -9.11
CA LEU A 102 -18.11 20.01 -9.28
C LEU A 102 -18.53 19.40 -7.93
N LYS A 103 -17.73 19.53 -6.86
CA LYS A 103 -18.13 19.03 -5.53
C LYS A 103 -19.41 19.69 -5.00
N ASN A 104 -19.63 20.96 -5.33
CA ASN A 104 -20.81 21.72 -4.93
C ASN A 104 -21.97 21.59 -5.94
N ALA A 105 -21.67 21.25 -7.20
CA ALA A 105 -22.66 21.04 -8.26
C ALA A 105 -23.17 19.59 -8.38
N LEU A 106 -22.56 18.63 -7.67
CA LEU A 106 -23.00 17.24 -7.70
C LEU A 106 -24.31 17.02 -6.92
N PRO A 107 -25.16 16.06 -7.34
CA PRO A 107 -26.37 15.71 -6.59
C PRO A 107 -26.09 15.38 -5.12
N LYS A 108 -26.98 15.83 -4.22
CA LYS A 108 -26.91 15.50 -2.78
C LYS A 108 -27.14 14.02 -2.52
N SER A 109 -27.99 13.36 -3.32
CA SER A 109 -28.28 11.93 -3.22
C SER A 109 -27.05 11.07 -3.58
N PRO A 110 -26.61 10.15 -2.71
CA PRO A 110 -25.47 9.26 -2.96
C PRO A 110 -25.62 8.41 -4.24
N ARG A 111 -26.83 7.90 -4.49
CA ARG A 111 -27.13 7.05 -5.66
C ARG A 111 -26.98 7.82 -6.98
N ARG A 112 -27.53 9.04 -7.05
CA ARG A 112 -27.43 9.90 -8.22
C ARG A 112 -25.99 10.37 -8.45
N ARG A 113 -25.27 10.71 -7.37
CA ARG A 113 -23.85 11.10 -7.43
C ARG A 113 -22.97 9.99 -8.02
N LYS A 114 -23.18 8.74 -7.60
CA LYS A 114 -22.45 7.58 -8.14
C LYS A 114 -22.69 7.40 -9.64
N ALA A 115 -23.92 7.60 -10.11
CA ALA A 115 -24.25 7.51 -11.53
C ALA A 115 -23.53 8.60 -12.35
N VAL A 116 -23.46 9.83 -11.85
CA VAL A 116 -22.73 10.93 -12.53
C VAL A 116 -21.24 10.61 -12.64
N HIS A 117 -20.62 10.14 -11.55
CA HIS A 117 -19.21 9.74 -11.57
C HIS A 117 -18.91 8.64 -12.59
N ARG A 118 -19.82 7.67 -12.73
CA ARG A 118 -19.71 6.59 -13.70
C ARG A 118 -19.82 7.11 -15.14
N LYS A 119 -20.82 7.95 -15.43
CA LYS A 119 -20.99 8.54 -16.77
C LYS A 119 -19.84 9.43 -17.21
N LEU A 120 -19.31 10.27 -16.30
CA LEU A 120 -18.14 11.12 -16.59
C LEU A 120 -16.90 10.28 -16.92
N TYR A 121 -16.72 9.16 -16.22
CA TYR A 121 -15.64 8.23 -16.50
C TYR A 121 -15.81 7.56 -17.88
N GLU A 122 -17.01 7.07 -18.16
CA GLU A 122 -17.34 6.41 -19.44
C GLU A 122 -17.23 7.36 -20.64
N SER A 123 -17.51 8.66 -20.47
CA SER A 123 -17.44 9.64 -21.56
C SER A 123 -16.04 10.17 -21.87
N GLU A 124 -15.13 10.21 -20.88
CA GLU A 124 -13.76 10.74 -21.06
C GLU A 124 -12.73 9.64 -21.37
N LEU A 125 -13.04 8.38 -21.06
CA LEU A 125 -12.18 7.24 -21.33
C LEU A 125 -12.87 6.30 -22.34
N ASP A 126 -12.82 6.71 -23.60
CA ASP A 126 -13.37 6.00 -24.77
C ASP A 126 -13.15 4.48 -24.67
N GLY A 127 -14.26 3.74 -24.53
CA GLY A 127 -14.26 2.27 -24.64
C GLY A 127 -13.64 1.49 -23.48
N SER A 128 -13.05 2.12 -22.46
CA SER A 128 -12.65 1.40 -21.24
C SER A 128 -13.88 1.15 -20.39
N SER A 129 -14.66 0.14 -20.76
CA SER A 129 -15.66 -0.40 -19.85
C SER A 129 -14.94 -0.66 -18.52
N ILE A 130 -15.38 0.00 -17.46
CA ILE A 130 -15.10 -0.54 -16.13
C ILE A 130 -15.76 -1.89 -16.21
N SER A 131 -14.94 -2.94 -16.40
CA SER A 131 -15.36 -4.30 -16.16
C SER A 131 -16.17 -4.22 -14.88
N SER A 132 -17.46 -4.52 -14.98
CA SER A 132 -18.30 -4.63 -13.81
C SER A 132 -17.90 -5.85 -12.98
N SER A 133 -16.66 -6.34 -13.10
CA SER A 133 -15.90 -6.90 -11.98
C SER A 133 -15.77 -5.83 -10.88
N THR A 134 -16.91 -5.53 -10.26
CA THR A 134 -17.03 -5.80 -8.84
C THR A 134 -16.63 -7.26 -8.59
N ASP A 135 -15.34 -7.55 -8.74
CA ASP A 135 -14.62 -8.40 -7.81
C ASP A 135 -14.42 -7.58 -6.53
N SER A 136 -15.54 -7.09 -5.97
CA SER A 136 -15.73 -7.36 -4.56
C SER A 136 -15.46 -8.85 -4.43
N PRO A 137 -14.58 -9.32 -3.52
CA PRO A 137 -14.59 -10.74 -3.21
C PRO A 137 -16.05 -11.05 -2.97
N LYS A 138 -16.67 -11.83 -3.86
CA LYS A 138 -17.92 -12.48 -3.54
C LYS A 138 -17.56 -13.11 -2.21
N ARG A 139 -18.20 -12.67 -1.12
CA ARG A 139 -18.28 -13.50 0.07
C ARG A 139 -19.01 -14.73 -0.45
N SER A 140 -18.26 -15.67 -1.02
CA SER A 140 -18.68 -17.02 -1.31
C SER A 140 -18.70 -17.71 0.04
N ASP A 141 -19.67 -17.28 0.82
CA ASP A 141 -20.34 -17.98 1.89
C ASP A 141 -21.73 -17.35 1.83
N ALA A 142 -22.44 -17.62 0.73
CA ALA A 142 -23.89 -17.57 0.81
C ALA A 142 -24.23 -18.51 1.96
N LEU A 143 -24.92 -17.98 2.99
CA LEU A 143 -25.41 -18.81 4.08
C LEU A 143 -26.20 -19.96 3.45
N SER A 144 -26.04 -21.19 3.96
CA SER A 144 -26.84 -22.31 3.48
C SER A 144 -28.32 -21.96 3.59
N ASP A 145 -29.13 -22.40 2.63
CA ASP A 145 -30.57 -22.10 2.60
C ASP A 145 -31.24 -22.52 3.92
N GLU A 146 -30.76 -23.61 4.53
CA GLU A 146 -31.16 -24.08 5.87
C GLU A 146 -30.97 -23.01 6.98
N LEU A 147 -29.84 -22.28 6.94
CA LEU A 147 -29.51 -21.27 7.95
C LEU A 147 -30.35 -20.00 7.73
N VAL A 148 -30.71 -19.71 6.48
CA VAL A 148 -31.63 -18.61 6.13
C VAL A 148 -33.05 -18.92 6.61
N GLU A 149 -33.55 -20.13 6.38
CA GLU A 149 -34.86 -20.58 6.88
C GLU A 149 -34.90 -20.62 8.43
N LEU A 150 -33.84 -21.08 9.08
CA LEU A 150 -33.76 -21.10 10.55
C LEU A 150 -33.87 -19.68 11.14
N VAL A 151 -33.21 -18.70 10.53
CA VAL A 151 -33.28 -17.31 11.00
C VAL A 151 -34.66 -16.71 10.72
N GLN A 152 -35.26 -16.98 9.56
CA GLN A 152 -36.62 -16.50 9.26
C GLN A 152 -37.65 -17.07 10.23
N THR A 153 -37.56 -18.37 10.53
CA THR A 153 -38.47 -19.03 11.48
C THR A 153 -38.24 -18.56 12.92
N PHE A 154 -36.99 -18.23 13.30
CA PHE A 154 -36.70 -17.63 14.61
C PHE A 154 -37.40 -16.27 14.82
N TYR A 155 -37.41 -15.38 13.81
CA TYR A 155 -38.07 -14.08 13.90
C TYR A 155 -39.60 -14.12 13.71
N GLN A 156 -40.15 -15.28 13.31
CA GLN A 156 -41.59 -15.53 13.22
C GLN A 156 -42.17 -16.20 14.47
N ARG A 157 -41.31 -16.57 15.43
CA ARG A 157 -41.76 -17.07 16.73
C ARG A 157 -42.15 -15.90 17.62
N ASP A 158 -43.43 -15.85 17.99
CA ASP A 158 -44.01 -14.86 18.91
C ASP A 158 -43.56 -15.05 20.37
N ASP A 159 -42.74 -16.07 20.63
CA ASP A 159 -42.23 -16.45 21.95
C ASP A 159 -41.10 -15.52 22.46
N ILE A 160 -40.61 -14.59 21.62
CA ILE A 160 -39.57 -13.62 21.96
C ILE A 160 -40.12 -12.20 21.73
N SER A 161 -40.83 -11.69 22.75
CA SER A 161 -41.24 -10.29 22.93
C SER A 161 -40.45 -9.68 24.09
#